data_AF-A0A248LA92-F1
#
_entry.id   AF-A0A248LA92-F1
#
_cell.length_a   1.000
_cell.length_b   1.000
_cell.length_c   1.000
_cell.angle_alpha   90.00
_cell.angle_beta   90.00
_cell.angle_gamma   90.00
#
_symmetry.space_group_name_H-M   'P 1'
#
loop_
_entity.id
_entity.type
_entity.pdbx_description
1 polymer ?
#
loop_
_entity_poly.entity_id
_entity_poly.type
_entity_poly.pdbx_seq_one_letter_code
_entity_poly.pdbx_strand_id
1 'polypeptide(L)'
;MGSLSIAIGVIIFMVGQFYLSRKNGKLAWVLPVLIVLAGTYTYFYGGVWSEDKKSLIQIGTMISTSTLIGIGLDGEKARKKRLKQEKDRLEVQDL
;
A
#
# COMPACT_ATOMS: atom_id res chain seq x y z
N MET A 1 15.46 -21.08 -1.10
CA MET A 1 15.45 -20.16 0.07
C MET A 1 15.08 -18.72 -0.28
N GLY A 2 15.41 -18.18 -1.47
CA GLY A 2 15.09 -16.78 -1.83
C GLY A 2 13.61 -16.44 -2.06
N SER A 3 12.80 -17.37 -2.57
CA SER A 3 11.37 -17.11 -2.85
C SER A 3 10.52 -16.96 -1.58
N LEU A 4 10.83 -17.73 -0.53
CA LEU A 4 10.08 -17.71 0.73
C LEU A 4 10.32 -16.40 1.50
N SER A 5 11.56 -15.92 1.53
CA SER A 5 11.92 -14.65 2.18
C SER A 5 11.33 -13.45 1.45
N ILE A 6 11.27 -13.47 0.11
CA ILE A 6 10.59 -12.44 -0.68
C ILE A 6 9.08 -12.43 -0.36
N ALA A 7 8.44 -13.60 -0.31
CA ALA A 7 7.01 -13.69 0.01
C ALA A 7 6.69 -13.15 1.42
N ILE A 8 7.50 -13.52 2.42
CA ILE A 8 7.34 -13.01 3.80
C ILE A 8 7.52 -11.49 3.84
N GLY A 9 8.51 -10.95 3.11
CA GLY A 9 8.71 -9.50 2.99
C GLY A 9 7.49 -8.78 2.42
N VAL A 10 6.91 -9.31 1.33
CA VAL A 10 5.69 -8.75 0.72
C VAL A 10 4.52 -8.77 1.68
N ILE A 11 4.31 -9.87 2.42
CA ILE A 11 3.21 -9.98 3.39
C ILE A 11 3.38 -8.96 4.52
N ILE A 12 4.57 -8.86 5.11
CA ILE A 12 4.86 -7.88 6.16
C ILE A 12 4.61 -6.46 5.64
N PHE A 13 5.01 -6.17 4.41
CA PHE A 13 4.77 -4.88 3.77
C PHE A 13 3.28 -4.57 3.60
N MET A 14 2.49 -5.53 3.11
CA MET A 14 1.05 -5.36 2.91
C MET A 14 0.31 -5.17 4.24
N VAL A 15 0.61 -6.00 5.24
CA VAL A 15 0.01 -5.91 6.58
C VAL A 15 0.41 -4.60 7.27
N GLY A 16 1.69 -4.21 7.16
CA GLY A 16 2.18 -2.94 7.67
C GLY A 16 1.45 -1.75 7.05
N GLN A 17 1.23 -1.77 5.73
CA GLN A 17 0.46 -0.73 5.06
C GLN A 17 -0.98 -0.63 5.50
N PHE A 18 -1.65 -1.77 5.65
CA PHE A 18 -3.00 -1.80 6.16
C PHE A 18 -3.08 -1.26 7.60
N TYR A 19 -2.13 -1.59 8.47
CA TYR A 19 -2.11 -1.07 9.83
C TYR A 19 -1.87 0.44 9.87
N LEU A 20 -0.93 0.93 9.05
CA LEU A 20 -0.61 2.35 8.95
C LEU A 20 -1.79 3.17 8.42
N SER A 21 -2.49 2.69 7.38
CA SER A 21 -3.67 3.36 6.81
C SER A 21 -4.83 3.47 7.81
N ARG A 22 -4.99 2.47 8.68
CA ARG A 22 -5.96 2.53 9.79
C ARG A 22 -5.61 3.56 10.87
N LYS A 23 -4.33 3.85 11.08
CA LYS A 23 -3.88 4.84 12.08
C LYS A 23 -3.94 6.25 11.51
N ASN A 24 -3.46 6.45 10.28
CA ASN A 24 -3.46 7.74 9.61
C ASN A 24 -3.62 7.53 8.09
N GLY A 25 -4.69 8.06 7.52
CA GLY A 25 -4.97 7.93 6.08
C GLY A 25 -3.85 8.50 5.19
N LYS A 26 -3.08 9.48 5.66
CA LYS A 26 -1.91 10.00 4.91
C LYS A 26 -0.78 8.97 4.77
N LEU A 27 -0.63 8.08 5.75
CA LEU A 27 0.41 7.04 5.73
C LEU A 27 0.09 5.91 4.73
N ALA A 28 -1.17 5.80 4.30
CA ALA A 28 -1.60 4.89 3.26
C ALA A 28 -1.00 5.23 1.88
N TRP A 29 -0.60 6.49 1.67
CA TRP A 29 -0.09 6.97 0.40
C TRP A 29 1.43 6.94 0.29
N VAL A 30 2.14 6.89 1.42
CA VAL A 30 3.61 6.93 1.45
C VAL A 30 4.21 5.78 0.66
N LEU A 31 3.72 4.56 0.88
CA LEU A 31 4.27 3.35 0.25
C LEU A 31 3.90 3.18 -1.22
N PRO A 32 2.65 3.43 -1.66
CA PRO A 32 2.34 3.53 -3.08
C PRO A 32 3.27 4.51 -3.82
N VAL A 33 3.50 5.70 -3.23
CA VAL A 33 4.39 6.71 -3.83
C VAL A 33 5.83 6.20 -3.92
N LEU A 34 6.35 5.56 -2.87
CA LEU A 34 7.69 4.98 -2.89
C LEU A 34 7.85 3.88 -3.95
N ILE A 35 6.83 3.03 -4.15
CA ILE A 35 6.87 2.00 -5.21
C ILE A 35 6.87 2.64 -6.59
N VAL A 36 6.06 3.68 -6.83
CA VAL A 36 6.08 4.40 -8.10
C VAL A 36 7.45 5.02 -8.34
N LEU A 37 8.02 5.71 -7.35
CA LEU A 37 9.35 6.29 -7.46
C LEU A 37 10.44 5.25 -7.74
N ALA A 38 10.41 4.11 -7.04
CA ALA A 38 11.34 3.01 -7.26
C ALA A 38 11.19 2.38 -8.65
N GLY A 39 9.95 2.16 -9.10
CA GLY A 39 9.64 1.63 -10.43
C GLY A 39 10.10 2.56 -11.54
N THR A 40 9.79 3.85 -11.44
CA THR A 40 10.23 4.90 -12.37
C THR A 40 11.75 5.03 -12.39
N TYR A 41 12.40 5.04 -11.22
CA TYR A 41 13.85 5.10 -11.13
C TYR A 41 14.49 3.88 -11.81
N THR A 42 14.00 2.68 -11.54
CA THR A 42 14.54 1.45 -12.13
C THR A 42 14.33 1.42 -13.64
N TYR A 43 13.19 1.92 -14.12
CA TYR A 43 12.86 1.99 -15.55
C TYR A 43 13.80 2.93 -16.32
N PHE A 44 14.04 4.14 -15.81
CA PHE A 44 14.84 5.16 -16.51
C PHE A 44 16.35 5.07 -16.22
N TYR A 45 16.74 4.70 -15.00
CA TYR A 45 18.11 4.78 -14.51
C TYR A 45 18.74 3.42 -14.20
N GLY A 46 18.00 2.31 -14.34
CA GLY A 46 18.54 0.96 -14.06
C GLY A 46 19.48 0.40 -15.12
N GLY A 47 19.76 1.14 -16.21
CA GLY A 47 20.67 0.75 -17.29
C GLY A 47 19.96 0.24 -18.54
N VAL A 48 20.69 -0.46 -19.41
CA VAL A 48 20.16 -1.03 -20.66
C VAL A 48 19.39 -2.31 -20.36
N TRP A 49 18.09 -2.16 -20.11
CA TRP A 49 17.17 -3.27 -19.99
C TRP A 49 16.66 -3.73 -21.35
N SER A 50 16.44 -5.05 -21.52
CA SER A 50 15.64 -5.56 -22.65
C SER A 50 14.21 -5.05 -22.55
N GLU A 51 13.51 -4.95 -23.69
CA GLU A 51 12.12 -4.49 -23.73
C GLU A 51 11.20 -5.36 -22.85
N ASP A 52 11.43 -6.67 -22.80
CA ASP A 52 10.69 -7.57 -21.90
C ASP A 52 10.87 -7.21 -20.41
N LYS A 53 12.10 -6.86 -20.00
CA LYS A 53 12.37 -6.46 -18.61
C LYS A 53 11.77 -5.09 -18.29
N LYS A 54 11.81 -4.13 -19.23
CA LYS A 54 11.13 -2.84 -19.06
C LYS A 54 9.63 -3.02 -18.90
N SER A 55 9.01 -3.87 -19.72
CA SER A 55 7.59 -4.20 -19.64
C SER A 55 7.25 -4.84 -18.28
N LEU A 56 8.07 -5.79 -17.80
CA LEU A 56 7.90 -6.38 -16.47
C LEU A 56 8.02 -5.36 -15.33
N ILE A 57 8.98 -4.43 -15.41
CA ILE A 57 9.11 -3.36 -14.41
C ILE A 57 7.85 -2.48 -14.41
N GLN A 58 7.36 -2.11 -15.59
CA GLN A 58 6.17 -1.27 -15.73
C GLN A 58 4.91 -1.98 -15.18
N ILE A 59 4.65 -3.20 -15.62
CA ILE A 59 3.49 -4.01 -15.18
C ILE A 59 3.58 -4.29 -13.69
N GLY A 60 4.75 -4.69 -13.19
CA GLY A 60 4.99 -4.97 -11.77
C GLY A 60 4.78 -3.72 -10.90
N THR A 61 5.26 -2.57 -11.34
CA THR A 61 5.04 -1.28 -10.65
C THR A 61 3.56 -0.92 -10.62
N MET A 62 2.86 -1.10 -11.75
CA MET A 62 1.43 -0.79 -11.86
C MET A 62 0.58 -1.68 -10.93
N ILE A 63 0.80 -3.00 -10.95
CA ILE A 63 0.07 -3.96 -10.11
C ILE A 63 0.35 -3.71 -8.63
N SER A 64 1.60 -3.47 -8.26
CA SER A 64 1.98 -3.23 -6.87
C SER A 64 1.35 -1.95 -6.34
N THR A 65 1.39 -0.88 -7.14
CA THR A 65 0.82 0.43 -6.76
C THR A 65 -0.70 0.34 -6.62
N SER A 66 -1.41 -0.26 -7.57
CA SER A 66 -2.87 -0.38 -7.51
C SER A 66 -3.32 -1.21 -6.31
N THR A 67 -2.60 -2.30 -6.01
CA THR A 67 -2.86 -3.15 -4.85
C THR A 67 -2.70 -2.37 -3.54
N LEU A 68 -1.60 -1.61 -3.38
CA LEU A 68 -1.37 -0.83 -2.18
C LEU A 68 -2.39 0.30 -1.99
N ILE A 69 -2.80 0.96 -3.09
CA ILE A 69 -3.87 1.96 -3.05
C ILE A 69 -5.18 1.33 -2.56
N GLY A 70 -5.56 0.15 -3.08
CA GLY A 70 -6.74 -0.58 -2.64
C GLY A 70 -6.72 -0.88 -1.14
N ILE A 71 -5.60 -1.43 -0.64
CA ILE A 71 -5.39 -1.71 0.79
C ILE A 71 -5.48 -0.43 1.63
N GLY A 72 -4.92 0.67 1.12
CA GLY A 72 -4.98 1.99 1.75
C GLY A 72 -6.42 2.51 1.91
N LEU A 73 -7.20 2.44 0.84
CA LEU A 73 -8.61 2.86 0.81
C LEU A 73 -9.47 2.00 1.74
N ASP A 74 -9.26 0.68 1.75
CA ASP A 74 -9.97 -0.23 2.64
C ASP A 74 -9.64 0.01 4.11
N GLY A 75 -8.37 0.25 4.43
CA GLY A 75 -7.93 0.60 5.77
C GLY A 75 -8.50 1.95 6.25
N GLU A 76 -8.54 2.96 5.37
CA GLU A 76 -9.17 4.25 5.68
C GLU A 76 -10.68 4.11 5.91
N LYS A 77 -11.36 3.33 5.07
CA LYS A 77 -12.79 3.02 5.23
C LYS A 77 -13.07 2.31 6.56
N ALA A 78 -12.22 1.34 6.94
CA ALA A 78 -12.31 0.65 8.23
C ALA A 78 -12.08 1.59 9.42
N ARG A 79 -11.17 2.57 9.29
CA ARG A 79 -10.95 3.62 10.30
C ARG A 79 -12.18 4.52 10.44
N LYS A 80 -12.72 5.04 9.33
CA LYS A 80 -13.93 5.89 9.33
C LYS A 80 -15.13 5.16 9.96
N LYS A 81 -15.30 3.88 9.65
CA LYS A 81 -16.36 3.05 10.26
C LYS A 81 -16.20 2.92 11.78
N ARG A 82 -14.98 2.70 12.28
CA ARG A 82 -14.72 2.66 13.73
C ARG A 82 -14.98 4.00 14.42
N LEU A 83 -14.47 5.09 13.85
CA LEU A 83 -14.68 6.44 14.41
C LEU A 83 -16.17 6.81 14.46
N LYS A 84 -16.94 6.43 13.44
CA LYS A 84 -18.39 6.63 13.44
C LYS A 84 -19.07 5.82 14.56
N GLN A 85 -18.71 4.54 14.71
CA GLN A 85 -19.26 3.71 15.79
C GLN A 85 -18.89 4.20 17.19
N GLU A 86 -17.69 4.76 17.39
CA GLU A 86 -17.30 5.38 18.66
C GLU A 86 -18.10 6.66 18.92
N LYS A 87 -18.28 7.51 17.91
CA LYS A 87 -19.11 8.72 18.01
C LYS A 87 -20.56 8.39 18.36
N ASP A 88 -21.16 7.42 17.65
CA ASP A 88 -22.54 6.98 17.88
C ASP A 88 -22.71 6.40 19.32
N ARG A 89 -21.69 5.74 19.87
CA ARG A 89 -21.71 5.23 21.26
C ARG A 89 -21.64 6.35 22.30
N LEU A 90 -20.82 7.36 22.05
CA LEU A 90 -20.71 8.53 22.95
C LEU A 90 -22.02 9.33 22.95
N GLU A 91 -22.64 9.54 21.79
CA GLU A 91 -23.93 10.23 21.69
C GLU A 91 -25.07 9.51 22.44
N VAL A 92 -25.03 8.18 22.53
CA VAL A 92 -26.01 7.39 23.30
C VAL A 92 -25.72 7.42 24.81
N GLN A 93 -24.48 7.65 25.24
CA GLN A 93 -24.12 7.76 26.67
C GLN A 93 -24.39 9.15 27.26
N ASP A 94 -24.47 10.18 26.41
CA ASP A 94 -24.82 11.56 26.81
C ASP A 94 -26.34 11.81 26.89
N LEU A 95 -27.18 10.81 26.59
CA LEU A 95 -28.65 10.81 26.70
C LEU A 95 -29.14 10.05 27.94
#